data_AF-A0A3N0YLS2-F1
#
_entry.id   AF-A0A3N0YLS2-F1
#
_cell.length_a   1.000
_cell.length_b   1.000
_cell.length_c   1.000
_cell.angle_alpha   90.00
_cell.angle_beta   90.00
_cell.angle_gamma   90.00
#
_symmetry.space_group_name_H-M   'P 1'
#
loop_
_entity.id
_entity.type
_entity.pdbx_description
1 polymer ?
#
loop_
_entity_poly.entity_id
_entity_poly.type
_entity_poly.pdbx_seq_one_letter_code
_entity_poly.pdbx_strand_id
1 'polypeptide(L)'
;MDVNVTEMLEEFMGSALVTWVHLFEGIVDEEETGSLSQEYMEVNSNSQNAVRQYLKLTNGVYLNEVMRIIDPNPKVEQIYYNVGDDKILRVQNFSILNRHLRSYYQENLQQLVLMPLPNVAVLGRDPLTEGAVAELRRLLLLLLGCAVQCERKETFIQQIQCLDIDTQAEIALCIQEVTQDPSTVLPLEFGDTCGLNGAELQTLFCSMARQIQNLLAQRDTHLERIAELIQERESSTTHITTSSGFGDGPPEGLAVQLAEGKAKLRRLKQEL
;
A
#
# COMPACT_ATOMS: atom_id res chain seq x y z
N MET A 1 9.62 -19.61 14.28
CA MET A 1 9.41 -18.17 14.16
C MET A 1 10.29 -17.52 15.21
N ASP A 2 11.07 -16.50 14.85
CA ASP A 2 11.98 -15.87 15.81
C ASP A 2 11.18 -15.16 16.90
N VAL A 3 11.64 -15.26 18.15
CA VAL A 3 10.98 -14.66 19.33
C VAL A 3 10.77 -13.16 19.11
N ASN A 4 11.75 -12.49 18.50
CA ASN A 4 11.70 -11.06 18.17
C ASN A 4 10.58 -10.70 17.18
N VAL A 5 10.33 -11.55 16.17
CA VAL A 5 9.25 -11.32 15.20
C VAL A 5 7.89 -11.43 15.88
N THR A 6 7.78 -12.36 16.83
CA THR A 6 6.53 -12.63 17.54
C THR A 6 6.16 -11.46 18.47
N GLU A 7 7.11 -10.95 19.23
CA GLU A 7 6.94 -9.79 20.12
C GLU A 7 6.55 -8.52 19.32
N MET A 8 7.24 -8.28 18.21
CA MET A 8 6.93 -7.16 17.30
C MET A 8 5.51 -7.25 16.72
N LEU A 9 5.05 -8.45 16.35
CA LEU A 9 3.68 -8.65 15.88
C LEU A 9 2.66 -8.46 17.01
N GLU A 10 2.93 -8.93 18.22
CA GLU A 10 2.05 -8.72 19.38
C GLU A 10 1.91 -7.23 19.71
N GLU A 11 3.00 -6.47 19.71
CA GLU A 11 2.98 -5.02 19.91
C GLU A 11 2.15 -4.32 18.83
N PHE A 12 2.38 -4.66 17.56
CA PHE A 12 1.63 -4.07 16.45
C PHE A 12 0.13 -4.43 16.50
N MET A 13 -0.19 -5.69 16.78
CA MET A 13 -1.58 -6.16 16.86
C MET A 13 -2.35 -5.58 18.05
N GLY A 14 -1.65 -5.14 19.10
CA GLY A 14 -2.21 -4.38 20.22
C GLY A 14 -2.39 -2.88 19.95
N SER A 15 -1.97 -2.37 18.78
CA SER A 15 -2.02 -0.94 18.49
C SER A 15 -3.44 -0.44 18.18
N ALA A 16 -3.68 0.84 18.43
CA ALA A 16 -4.99 1.45 18.23
C ALA A 16 -5.51 1.38 16.78
N LEU A 17 -4.62 1.42 15.78
CA LEU A 17 -4.97 1.24 14.37
C LEU A 17 -5.53 -0.16 14.08
N VAL A 18 -4.97 -1.18 14.72
CA VAL A 18 -5.42 -2.56 14.56
C VAL A 18 -6.74 -2.77 15.30
N THR A 19 -6.88 -2.24 16.51
CA THR A 19 -8.15 -2.23 17.24
C THR A 19 -9.26 -1.57 16.42
N TRP A 20 -8.98 -0.42 15.80
CA TRP A 20 -9.93 0.26 14.92
C TRP A 20 -10.33 -0.58 13.71
N VAL A 21 -9.38 -1.16 12.97
CA VAL A 21 -9.72 -1.91 11.75
C VAL A 21 -10.50 -3.19 12.06
N HIS A 22 -10.36 -3.76 13.25
CA HIS A 22 -11.15 -4.92 13.69
C HIS A 22 -12.61 -4.59 14.01
N LEU A 23 -13.01 -3.32 14.14
CA LEU A 23 -14.42 -2.93 14.27
C LEU A 23 -15.26 -3.30 13.04
N PHE A 24 -14.62 -3.56 11.90
CA PHE A 24 -15.26 -3.98 10.67
C PHE A 24 -15.49 -5.50 10.57
N GLU A 25 -14.93 -6.33 11.47
CA GLU A 25 -15.02 -7.80 11.33
C GLU A 25 -16.48 -8.28 11.31
N GLY A 26 -17.33 -7.76 12.19
CA GLY A 26 -18.76 -8.10 12.19
C GLY A 26 -19.52 -7.63 10.95
N ILE A 27 -19.01 -6.63 10.23
CA ILE A 27 -19.64 -6.11 9.01
C ILE A 27 -19.22 -6.93 7.78
N VAL A 28 -17.94 -7.28 7.69
CA VAL A 28 -17.38 -8.07 6.59
C VAL A 28 -17.85 -9.53 6.66
N ASP A 29 -17.89 -10.12 7.86
CA ASP A 29 -18.29 -11.51 8.04
C ASP A 29 -19.80 -11.74 7.80
N GLU A 30 -20.65 -10.72 7.96
CA GLU A 30 -22.08 -10.77 7.64
C GLU A 30 -22.36 -10.89 6.13
N GLU A 31 -21.47 -10.38 5.27
CA GLU A 31 -21.60 -10.53 3.82
C GLU A 31 -21.11 -11.89 3.31
N GLU A 32 -20.24 -12.59 4.06
CA GLU A 32 -19.66 -13.88 3.66
C GLU A 32 -20.29 -15.13 4.31
N THR A 33 -21.06 -15.02 5.41
CA THR A 33 -21.52 -16.23 6.15
C THR A 33 -23.01 -16.56 6.11
N GLY A 34 -23.36 -17.30 5.06
CA GLY A 34 -24.18 -18.51 5.19
C GLY A 34 -23.37 -19.75 5.61
N SER A 35 -22.16 -19.59 6.15
CA SER A 35 -21.27 -20.71 6.51
C SER A 35 -20.60 -20.51 7.87
N LEU A 36 -21.28 -21.04 8.89
CA LEU A 36 -20.75 -21.68 10.10
C LEU A 36 -19.55 -21.00 10.77
N SER A 37 -19.85 -20.12 11.71
CA SER A 37 -19.01 -19.84 12.88
C SER A 37 -18.74 -21.15 13.65
N GLN A 38 -17.63 -21.80 13.33
CA GLN A 38 -17.00 -22.78 14.23
C GLN A 38 -16.16 -22.04 15.25
N GLU A 39 -16.85 -21.47 16.24
CA GLU A 39 -16.27 -21.04 17.49
C GLU A 39 -16.00 -22.30 18.34
N TYR A 40 -14.87 -22.97 18.08
CA TYR A 40 -14.30 -23.93 19.03
C TYR A 40 -13.28 -23.20 19.89
N MET A 41 -13.43 -23.35 21.21
CA MET A 41 -12.46 -22.96 22.23
C MET A 41 -11.06 -23.49 21.87
N GLU A 42 -10.23 -22.67 21.22
CA GLU A 42 -8.80 -22.88 21.16
C GLU A 42 -8.15 -22.02 22.25
N VAL A 43 -7.66 -22.70 23.28
CA VAL A 43 -6.77 -22.14 24.31
C VAL A 43 -5.38 -21.93 23.69
N ASN A 44 -5.31 -21.16 22.60
CA ASN A 44 -4.04 -20.82 21.96
C ASN A 44 -3.37 -19.69 22.76
N SER A 45 -2.07 -19.82 22.97
CA SER A 45 -1.23 -18.72 23.46
C SER A 45 -1.52 -17.44 22.67
N ASN A 46 -1.73 -16.30 23.35
CA ASN A 46 -2.03 -14.99 22.74
C ASN A 46 -1.21 -14.71 21.45
N SER A 47 0.07 -15.07 21.48
CA SER A 47 1.01 -15.07 20.37
C SER A 47 0.52 -15.71 19.06
N GLN A 48 -0.01 -16.93 19.11
CA GLN A 48 -0.47 -17.65 17.92
C GLN A 48 -1.74 -17.02 17.34
N ASN A 49 -2.56 -16.39 18.20
CA ASN A 49 -3.72 -15.64 17.76
C ASN A 49 -3.30 -14.35 17.04
N ALA A 50 -2.35 -13.59 17.60
CA ALA A 50 -1.81 -12.37 16.99
C ALA A 50 -1.24 -12.63 15.60
N VAL A 51 -0.45 -13.70 15.43
CA VAL A 51 0.09 -14.10 14.11
C VAL A 51 -1.04 -14.43 13.13
N ARG A 52 -2.06 -15.19 13.55
CA ARG A 52 -3.18 -15.56 12.68
C ARG A 52 -3.99 -14.34 12.23
N GLN A 53 -4.30 -13.43 13.17
CA GLN A 53 -4.99 -12.18 12.88
C GLN A 53 -4.15 -11.28 11.96
N TYR A 54 -2.84 -11.17 12.21
CA TYR A 54 -1.92 -10.45 11.33
C TYR A 54 -1.91 -11.01 9.91
N LEU A 55 -1.93 -12.34 9.75
CA LEU A 55 -2.02 -12.99 8.44
C LEU A 55 -3.38 -12.75 7.74
N LYS A 56 -4.47 -12.59 8.50
CA LYS A 56 -5.78 -12.15 7.96
C LYS A 56 -5.70 -10.73 7.40
N LEU A 57 -5.00 -9.81 8.06
CA LEU A 57 -4.77 -8.45 7.56
C LEU A 57 -3.84 -8.43 6.34
N THR A 58 -2.80 -9.28 6.36
CA THR A 58 -1.75 -9.29 5.33
C THR A 58 -2.05 -10.14 4.10
N ASN A 59 -3.21 -10.80 4.02
CA ASN A 59 -3.65 -11.49 2.79
C ASN A 59 -4.23 -10.52 1.74
N GLY A 60 -4.51 -9.28 2.14
CA GLY A 60 -5.04 -8.21 1.30
C GLY A 60 -6.53 -8.34 0.97
N VAL A 61 -7.24 -9.38 1.40
CA VAL A 61 -8.69 -9.54 1.15
C VAL A 61 -9.47 -8.64 2.09
N TYR A 62 -9.30 -8.84 3.40
CA TYR A 62 -10.06 -8.14 4.44
C TYR A 62 -9.98 -6.62 4.30
N LEU A 63 -8.78 -6.09 4.07
CA LEU A 63 -8.58 -4.64 3.96
C LEU A 63 -9.18 -4.04 2.69
N ASN A 64 -9.30 -4.82 1.60
CA ASN A 64 -10.06 -4.37 0.43
C ASN A 64 -11.56 -4.35 0.72
N GLU A 65 -12.10 -5.31 1.47
CA GLU A 65 -13.52 -5.27 1.87
C GLU A 65 -13.81 -4.08 2.81
N VAL A 66 -12.92 -3.81 3.76
CA VAL A 66 -13.01 -2.60 4.59
C VAL A 66 -13.06 -1.35 3.70
N MET A 67 -12.20 -1.25 2.68
CA MET A 67 -12.24 -0.12 1.75
C MET A 67 -13.55 -0.04 0.96
N ARG A 68 -14.15 -1.16 0.59
CA ARG A 68 -15.46 -1.20 -0.11
C ARG A 68 -16.63 -0.80 0.79
N ILE A 69 -16.56 -1.09 2.08
CA ILE A 69 -17.54 -0.59 3.06
C ILE A 69 -17.43 0.94 3.20
N ILE A 70 -16.21 1.47 3.17
CA ILE A 70 -15.93 2.91 3.24
C ILE A 70 -16.36 3.63 1.95
N ASP A 71 -16.02 3.05 0.79
CA ASP A 71 -16.35 3.57 -0.55
C ASP A 71 -16.99 2.49 -1.44
N PRO A 72 -18.33 2.40 -1.48
CA PRO A 72 -19.06 1.38 -2.26
C PRO A 72 -19.04 1.55 -3.79
N ASN A 73 -18.08 2.27 -4.35
CA ASN A 73 -18.05 2.71 -5.76
C ASN A 73 -18.13 1.54 -6.77
N PRO A 74 -18.99 1.57 -7.80
CA PRO A 74 -19.19 0.45 -8.74
C PRO A 74 -18.00 0.13 -9.67
N LYS A 75 -16.90 0.89 -9.65
CA LYS A 75 -15.70 0.67 -10.50
C LYS A 75 -14.63 -0.24 -9.88
N VAL A 76 -14.93 -0.98 -8.81
CA VAL A 76 -13.90 -1.74 -8.08
C VAL A 76 -13.36 -2.91 -8.91
N GLU A 77 -12.04 -3.09 -8.84
CA GLU A 77 -11.38 -4.29 -9.38
C GLU A 77 -11.73 -5.53 -8.54
N GLN A 78 -11.61 -6.70 -9.18
CA GLN A 78 -11.90 -7.99 -8.55
C GLN A 78 -10.83 -8.35 -7.49
N ILE A 79 -11.27 -8.65 -6.27
CA ILE A 79 -10.41 -9.19 -5.20
C ILE A 79 -10.21 -10.69 -5.40
N TYR A 80 -9.01 -11.16 -5.09
CA TYR A 80 -8.67 -12.59 -5.10
C TYR A 80 -8.83 -13.15 -3.67
N TYR A 81 -9.90 -13.90 -3.40
CA TYR A 81 -10.23 -14.42 -2.05
C TYR A 81 -9.43 -15.68 -1.66
N ASN A 82 -9.10 -16.53 -2.64
CA ASN A 82 -8.39 -17.80 -2.41
C ASN A 82 -6.86 -17.62 -2.46
N VAL A 83 -6.34 -16.69 -1.65
CA VAL A 83 -4.93 -16.30 -1.66
C VAL A 83 -4.01 -17.42 -1.15
N GLY A 84 -4.39 -18.11 -0.07
CA GLY A 84 -3.51 -19.08 0.59
C GLY A 84 -2.15 -18.46 0.95
N ASP A 85 -1.07 -19.12 0.54
CA ASP A 85 0.32 -18.60 0.66
C ASP A 85 0.85 -18.04 -0.69
N ASP A 86 -0.04 -17.73 -1.63
CA ASP A 86 0.36 -17.15 -2.92
C ASP A 86 0.73 -15.67 -2.76
N LYS A 87 2.04 -15.43 -2.68
CA LYS A 87 2.61 -14.08 -2.63
C LYS A 87 2.22 -13.19 -3.82
N ILE A 88 1.98 -13.74 -5.01
CA ILE A 88 1.60 -12.97 -6.19
C ILE A 88 0.19 -12.43 -5.98
N LEU A 89 -0.73 -13.29 -5.53
CA LEU A 89 -2.11 -12.87 -5.23
C LEU A 89 -2.16 -11.84 -4.10
N ARG A 90 -1.36 -12.00 -3.03
CA ARG A 90 -1.22 -10.97 -1.99
C ARG A 90 -0.79 -9.62 -2.56
N VAL A 91 0.27 -9.61 -3.38
CA VAL A 91 0.75 -8.38 -4.03
C VAL A 91 -0.33 -7.76 -4.92
N GLN A 92 -1.11 -8.57 -5.65
CA GLN A 92 -2.20 -8.07 -6.50
C GLN A 92 -3.32 -7.45 -5.66
N ASN A 93 -3.76 -8.12 -4.59
CA ASN A 93 -4.77 -7.57 -3.67
C ASN A 93 -4.32 -6.23 -3.07
N PHE A 94 -3.07 -6.11 -2.61
CA PHE A 94 -2.57 -4.83 -2.12
C PHE A 94 -2.42 -3.77 -3.22
N SER A 95 -2.12 -4.17 -4.45
CA SER A 95 -2.08 -3.25 -5.59
C SER A 95 -3.46 -2.68 -5.90
N ILE A 96 -4.51 -3.50 -5.82
CA ILE A 96 -5.90 -3.08 -5.94
C ILE A 96 -6.22 -2.05 -4.85
N LEU A 97 -5.90 -2.38 -3.60
CA LEU A 97 -6.18 -1.50 -2.46
C LEU A 97 -5.45 -0.16 -2.56
N ASN A 98 -4.15 -0.16 -2.87
CA ASN A 98 -3.37 1.06 -3.05
C ASN A 98 -3.93 1.95 -4.15
N ARG A 99 -4.40 1.36 -5.25
CA ARG A 99 -5.00 2.11 -6.35
C ARG A 99 -6.34 2.69 -5.93
N HIS A 100 -7.17 1.92 -5.21
CA HIS A 100 -8.45 2.41 -4.66
C HIS A 100 -8.22 3.56 -3.68
N LEU A 101 -7.34 3.39 -2.70
CA LEU A 101 -6.94 4.45 -1.75
C LEU A 101 -6.49 5.72 -2.51
N ARG A 102 -5.54 5.60 -3.43
CA ARG A 102 -5.02 6.75 -4.18
C ARG A 102 -6.13 7.46 -4.97
N SER A 103 -6.96 6.71 -5.70
CA SER A 103 -8.08 7.29 -6.44
C SER A 103 -9.08 7.95 -5.50
N TYR A 104 -9.40 7.35 -4.35
CA TYR A 104 -10.34 7.92 -3.40
C TYR A 104 -9.83 9.23 -2.80
N TYR A 105 -8.59 9.28 -2.33
CA TYR A 105 -7.98 10.53 -1.84
C TYR A 105 -8.01 11.62 -2.91
N GLN A 106 -7.62 11.29 -4.14
CA GLN A 106 -7.48 12.29 -5.19
C GLN A 106 -8.81 12.73 -5.83
N GLU A 107 -9.72 11.78 -6.10
CA GLU A 107 -10.95 12.01 -6.85
C GLU A 107 -12.12 12.37 -5.93
N ASN A 108 -12.25 11.71 -4.77
CA ASN A 108 -13.36 11.95 -3.83
C ASN A 108 -13.00 13.01 -2.79
N LEU A 109 -11.84 12.89 -2.14
CA LEU A 109 -11.43 13.83 -1.10
C LEU A 109 -10.75 15.09 -1.65
N GLN A 110 -10.41 15.11 -2.93
CA GLN A 110 -9.63 16.19 -3.56
C GLN A 110 -8.33 16.49 -2.78
N GLN A 111 -7.61 15.43 -2.38
CA GLN A 111 -6.37 15.50 -1.61
C GLN A 111 -5.28 14.66 -2.29
N LEU A 112 -4.04 15.15 -2.24
CA LEU A 112 -2.85 14.43 -2.67
C LEU A 112 -2.18 13.77 -1.46
N VAL A 113 -1.98 12.45 -1.52
CA VAL A 113 -1.18 11.71 -0.53
C VAL A 113 0.30 11.97 -0.83
N LEU A 114 0.98 12.68 0.07
CA LEU A 114 2.40 13.05 -0.05
C LEU A 114 3.34 12.03 0.61
N MET A 115 2.87 11.33 1.64
CA MET A 115 3.61 10.20 2.18
C MET A 115 3.76 9.08 1.12
N PRO A 116 4.85 8.29 1.15
CA PRO A 116 4.98 7.14 0.27
C PRO A 116 3.81 6.17 0.46
N LEU A 117 3.15 5.79 -0.65
CA LEU A 117 2.13 4.74 -0.62
C LEU A 117 2.76 3.41 -0.15
N PRO A 118 1.98 2.54 0.52
CA PRO A 118 2.49 1.27 1.05
C PRO A 118 3.20 0.44 -0.03
N ASN A 119 4.40 -0.06 0.26
CA ASN A 119 5.12 -0.92 -0.68
C ASN A 119 4.50 -2.33 -0.74
N VAL A 120 3.61 -2.54 -1.72
CA VAL A 120 2.89 -3.81 -1.92
C VAL A 120 3.80 -5.02 -2.13
N ALA A 121 5.02 -4.82 -2.64
CA ALA A 121 5.96 -5.91 -2.85
C ALA A 121 6.59 -6.39 -1.54
N VAL A 122 6.87 -5.48 -0.61
CA VAL A 122 7.34 -5.81 0.75
C VAL A 122 6.23 -6.55 1.48
N LEU A 123 5.02 -5.98 1.51
CA LEU A 123 3.87 -6.52 2.24
C LEU A 123 3.42 -7.89 1.70
N GLY A 124 3.38 -8.07 0.38
CA GLY A 124 2.87 -9.30 -0.23
C GLY A 124 3.89 -10.44 -0.33
N ARG A 125 5.20 -10.15 -0.41
CA ARG A 125 6.22 -11.21 -0.55
C ARG A 125 6.64 -11.81 0.77
N ASP A 126 6.88 -10.98 1.78
CA ASP A 126 7.32 -11.44 3.09
C ASP A 126 6.65 -10.60 4.21
N PRO A 127 5.41 -10.97 4.60
CA PRO A 127 4.62 -10.19 5.54
C PRO A 127 5.19 -10.23 6.97
N LEU A 128 6.03 -11.19 7.32
CA LEU A 128 6.53 -11.37 8.69
C LEU A 128 7.85 -10.62 8.93
N THR A 129 7.94 -9.40 8.39
CA THR A 129 9.13 -8.53 8.51
C THR A 129 8.76 -7.20 9.13
N GLU A 130 9.72 -6.56 9.81
CA GLU A 130 9.54 -5.21 10.37
C GLU A 130 9.13 -4.20 9.27
N GLY A 131 9.74 -4.32 8.09
CA GLY A 131 9.36 -3.51 6.92
C GLY A 131 7.90 -3.72 6.52
N ALA A 132 7.41 -4.96 6.46
CA ALA A 132 6.01 -5.24 6.13
C ALA A 132 5.04 -4.73 7.20
N VAL A 133 5.38 -4.80 8.49
CA VAL A 133 4.58 -4.17 9.55
C VAL A 133 4.51 -2.66 9.39
N ALA A 134 5.62 -2.00 9.05
CA ALA A 134 5.62 -0.57 8.76
C ALA A 134 4.76 -0.23 7.54
N GLU A 135 4.81 -1.03 6.47
CA GLU A 135 3.92 -0.84 5.31
C GLU A 135 2.45 -1.04 5.66
N LEU A 136 2.12 -2.05 6.47
CA LEU A 136 0.76 -2.30 6.91
C LEU A 136 0.24 -1.15 7.78
N ARG A 137 1.06 -0.63 8.70
CA ARG A 137 0.72 0.55 9.51
C ARG A 137 0.35 1.74 8.62
N ARG A 138 1.16 2.03 7.60
CA ARG A 138 0.88 3.10 6.61
C ARG A 138 -0.45 2.86 5.88
N LEU A 139 -0.72 1.61 5.52
CA LEU A 139 -1.94 1.23 4.84
C LEU A 139 -3.19 1.41 5.73
N LEU A 140 -3.12 0.98 6.99
CA LEU A 140 -4.19 1.19 7.97
C LEU A 140 -4.42 2.68 8.26
N LEU A 141 -3.35 3.48 8.35
CA LEU A 141 -3.44 4.92 8.53
C LEU A 141 -4.19 5.59 7.37
N LEU A 142 -3.87 5.24 6.13
CA LEU A 142 -4.56 5.76 4.95
C LEU A 142 -6.02 5.32 4.90
N LEU A 143 -6.33 4.06 5.26
CA LEU A 143 -7.71 3.57 5.38
C LEU A 143 -8.52 4.36 6.41
N LEU A 144 -7.94 4.63 7.59
CA LEU A 144 -8.57 5.44 8.63
C LEU A 144 -8.88 6.84 8.10
N GLY A 145 -7.94 7.47 7.39
CA GLY A 145 -8.16 8.78 6.77
C GLY A 145 -9.27 8.78 5.73
N CYS A 146 -9.47 7.69 4.98
CA CYS A 146 -10.65 7.53 4.13
C CYS A 146 -11.94 7.43 4.95
N ALA A 147 -11.96 6.57 5.98
CA ALA A 147 -13.14 6.32 6.81
C ALA A 147 -13.67 7.59 7.51
N VAL A 148 -12.78 8.40 8.08
CA VAL A 148 -13.18 9.61 8.82
C VAL A 148 -13.52 10.80 7.92
N GLN A 149 -13.27 10.69 6.61
CA GLN A 149 -13.57 11.72 5.61
C GLN A 149 -14.62 11.28 4.58
N CYS A 150 -15.15 10.06 4.67
CA CYS A 150 -16.19 9.56 3.76
C CYS A 150 -17.60 10.11 4.06
N GLU A 151 -18.55 9.81 3.19
CA GLU A 151 -19.96 10.22 3.34
C GLU A 151 -20.62 9.65 4.61
N ARG A 152 -20.16 8.48 5.08
CA ARG A 152 -20.66 7.79 6.28
C ARG A 152 -19.77 7.99 7.51
N LYS A 153 -18.89 8.99 7.49
CA LYS A 153 -17.89 9.22 8.55
C LYS A 153 -18.49 9.24 9.96
N GLU A 154 -19.70 9.75 10.15
CA GLU A 154 -20.35 9.82 11.46
C GLU A 154 -20.53 8.42 12.07
N THR A 155 -20.80 7.40 11.25
CA THR A 155 -20.91 6.01 11.70
C THR A 155 -19.56 5.52 12.25
N PHE A 156 -18.49 5.75 11.49
CA PHE A 156 -17.15 5.30 11.88
C PHE A 156 -16.59 6.08 13.08
N ILE A 157 -16.88 7.39 13.17
CA ILE A 157 -16.52 8.22 14.32
C ILE A 157 -17.27 7.76 15.57
N GLN A 158 -18.56 7.41 15.47
CA GLN A 158 -19.32 6.86 16.61
C GLN A 158 -18.74 5.53 17.08
N GLN A 159 -18.33 4.66 16.15
CA GLN A 159 -17.65 3.40 16.50
C GLN A 159 -16.33 3.66 17.25
N ILE A 160 -15.51 4.62 16.80
CA ILE A 160 -14.28 5.04 17.49
C ILE A 160 -14.61 5.56 18.90
N GLN A 161 -15.66 6.36 19.05
CA GLN A 161 -16.09 6.91 20.36
C GLN A 161 -16.55 5.84 21.37
N CYS A 162 -16.84 4.62 20.92
CA CYS A 162 -17.17 3.49 21.79
C CYS A 162 -15.94 2.75 22.33
N LEU A 163 -14.72 3.07 21.85
CA LEU A 163 -13.47 2.48 22.35
C LEU A 163 -13.08 3.05 23.72
N ASP A 164 -12.04 2.49 24.35
CA ASP A 164 -11.48 3.09 25.57
C ASP A 164 -10.75 4.41 25.26
N ILE A 165 -10.57 5.24 26.31
CA ILE A 165 -10.06 6.60 26.17
C ILE A 165 -8.63 6.65 25.62
N ASP A 166 -7.78 5.70 26.00
CA ASP A 166 -6.39 5.66 25.57
C ASP A 166 -6.30 5.32 24.08
N THR A 167 -7.05 4.31 23.63
CA THR A 167 -7.19 3.97 22.21
C THR A 167 -7.78 5.11 21.39
N GLN A 168 -8.80 5.81 21.90
CA GLN A 168 -9.38 6.99 21.23
C GLN A 168 -8.34 8.10 21.04
N ALA A 169 -7.52 8.38 22.06
CA ALA A 169 -6.49 9.40 21.99
C ALA A 169 -5.42 9.06 20.93
N GLU A 170 -4.99 7.80 20.85
CA GLU A 170 -4.05 7.35 19.81
C GLU A 170 -4.65 7.45 18.40
N ILE A 171 -5.91 7.01 18.21
CA ILE A 171 -6.60 7.15 16.92
C ILE A 171 -6.73 8.62 16.54
N ALA A 172 -7.01 9.52 17.49
CA ALA A 172 -7.10 10.95 17.21
C ALA A 172 -5.78 11.52 16.67
N LEU A 173 -4.62 11.07 17.17
CA LEU A 173 -3.32 11.43 16.61
C LEU A 173 -3.14 10.92 15.18
N CYS A 174 -3.54 9.68 14.91
CA CYS A 174 -3.53 9.13 13.55
C CYS A 174 -4.45 9.89 12.59
N ILE A 175 -5.64 10.29 13.05
CA ILE A 175 -6.56 11.12 12.26
C ILE A 175 -5.90 12.47 11.96
N GLN A 176 -5.28 13.12 12.95
CA GLN A 176 -4.59 14.39 12.75
C GLN A 176 -3.46 14.25 11.71
N GLU A 177 -2.65 13.19 11.80
CA GLU A 177 -1.59 12.90 10.83
C GLU A 177 -2.14 12.77 9.40
N VAL A 178 -3.23 12.03 9.21
CA VAL A 178 -3.74 11.73 7.85
C VAL A 178 -4.77 12.75 7.31
N THR A 179 -5.10 13.80 8.08
CA THR A 179 -6.08 14.82 7.66
C THR A 179 -5.58 16.26 7.76
N GLN A 180 -4.62 16.54 8.65
CA GLN A 180 -4.18 17.90 8.95
C GLN A 180 -2.68 18.13 8.74
N ASP A 181 -1.86 17.08 8.66
CA ASP A 181 -0.43 17.23 8.42
C ASP A 181 -0.13 17.44 6.91
N PRO A 182 0.35 18.63 6.50
CA PRO A 182 0.67 18.93 5.11
C PRO A 182 1.92 18.19 4.60
N SER A 183 2.63 17.44 5.47
CA SER A 183 3.69 16.53 5.04
C SER A 183 3.14 15.17 4.58
N THR A 184 1.92 14.84 5.00
CA THR A 184 1.27 13.55 4.78
C THR A 184 0.18 13.64 3.71
N VAL A 185 -0.70 14.65 3.79
CA VAL A 185 -1.78 14.90 2.82
C VAL A 185 -1.87 16.38 2.46
N LEU A 186 -2.16 16.69 1.20
CA LEU A 186 -2.28 18.06 0.70
C LEU A 186 -3.63 18.25 -0.02
N PRO A 187 -4.52 19.13 0.48
CA PRO A 187 -5.74 19.49 -0.24
C PRO A 187 -5.43 20.11 -1.62
N LEU A 188 -6.15 19.68 -2.66
CA LEU A 188 -6.05 20.17 -4.04
C LEU A 188 -6.97 21.37 -4.29
N GLU A 189 -8.07 21.47 -3.56
CA GLU A 189 -8.98 22.62 -3.64
C GLU A 189 -8.42 23.79 -2.80
N PHE A 190 -7.65 24.64 -3.46
CA PHE A 190 -7.16 25.91 -2.89
C PHE A 190 -8.27 26.98 -2.80
N GLY A 191 -9.51 26.69 -3.23
CA GLY A 191 -10.61 27.65 -3.30
C GLY A 191 -10.95 28.30 -1.96
N ASP A 192 -10.85 27.54 -0.87
CA ASP A 192 -11.09 28.03 0.50
C ASP A 192 -9.84 28.60 1.18
N THR A 193 -8.65 28.46 0.57
CA THR A 193 -7.41 29.11 1.07
C THR A 193 -7.36 30.62 0.83
N CYS A 194 -8.44 31.23 0.33
CA CYS A 194 -8.62 32.69 0.31
C CYS A 194 -8.63 33.36 1.71
N GLY A 195 -8.55 32.58 2.80
CA GLY A 195 -8.38 33.07 4.17
C GLY A 195 -6.96 32.98 4.75
N LEU A 196 -5.99 32.39 4.05
CA LEU A 196 -4.63 32.24 4.58
C LEU A 196 -3.92 33.59 4.70
N ASN A 197 -3.31 33.84 5.85
CA ASN A 197 -2.46 35.01 6.01
C ASN A 197 -1.15 34.84 5.18
N GLY A 198 -0.45 35.94 4.91
CA GLY A 198 0.76 35.89 4.08
C GLY A 198 1.85 34.95 4.60
N ALA A 199 1.91 34.70 5.91
CA ALA A 199 2.88 33.80 6.53
C ALA A 199 2.53 32.31 6.34
N GLU A 200 1.25 31.96 6.41
CA GLU A 200 0.74 30.61 6.11
C GLU A 200 0.96 30.27 4.65
N LEU A 201 0.67 31.22 3.74
CA LEU A 201 0.91 31.04 2.31
C LEU A 201 2.41 30.85 2.02
N GLN A 202 3.27 31.63 2.67
CA GLN A 202 4.72 31.47 2.54
C GLN A 202 5.19 30.10 3.03
N THR A 203 4.65 29.63 4.17
CA THR A 203 4.98 28.32 4.74
C THR A 203 4.55 27.19 3.80
N LEU A 204 3.33 27.28 3.25
CA LEU A 204 2.82 26.34 2.26
C LEU A 204 3.69 26.32 1.00
N PHE A 205 4.03 27.50 0.46
CA PHE A 205 4.90 27.61 -0.71
C PHE A 205 6.29 27.00 -0.46
N CYS A 206 6.91 27.27 0.69
CA CYS A 206 8.18 26.66 1.07
C CYS A 206 8.07 25.14 1.22
N SER A 207 6.96 24.63 1.75
CA SER A 207 6.70 23.19 1.84
C SER A 207 6.58 22.58 0.44
N MET A 208 5.76 23.16 -0.44
CA MET A 208 5.59 22.71 -1.82
C MET A 208 6.91 22.75 -2.61
N ALA A 209 7.70 23.81 -2.47
CA ALA A 209 9.01 23.90 -3.11
C ALA A 209 9.95 22.78 -2.66
N ARG A 210 9.95 22.45 -1.35
CA ARG A 210 10.72 21.31 -0.81
C ARG A 210 10.21 19.97 -1.35
N GLN A 211 8.90 19.79 -1.43
CA GLN A 211 8.31 18.57 -2.01
C GLN A 211 8.71 18.43 -3.49
N ILE A 212 8.65 19.51 -4.28
CA ILE A 212 9.10 19.49 -5.68
C ILE A 212 10.60 19.17 -5.78
N GLN A 213 11.45 19.74 -4.92
CA GLN A 213 12.87 19.41 -4.88
C GLN A 213 13.11 17.93 -4.57
N ASN A 214 12.40 17.37 -3.61
CA ASN A 214 12.47 15.95 -3.27
C ASN A 214 12.01 15.07 -4.44
N LEU A 215 10.91 15.43 -5.11
CA LEU A 215 10.41 14.72 -6.29
C LEU A 215 11.42 14.73 -7.44
N LEU A 216 12.08 15.86 -7.69
CA LEU A 216 13.12 15.95 -8.71
C LEU A 216 14.33 15.07 -8.35
N ALA A 217 14.79 15.10 -7.10
CA ALA A 217 15.88 14.24 -6.64
C ALA A 217 15.52 12.76 -6.77
N GLN A 218 14.32 12.35 -6.31
CA GLN A 218 13.84 10.98 -6.45
C GLN A 218 13.74 10.54 -7.91
N ARG A 219 13.21 11.40 -8.79
CA ARG A 219 13.15 11.13 -10.23
C ARG A 219 14.54 10.85 -10.78
N ASP A 220 15.52 11.69 -10.46
CA ASP A 220 16.88 11.56 -10.98
C ASP A 220 17.55 10.28 -10.44
N THR A 221 17.44 10.01 -9.13
CA THR A 221 17.93 8.76 -8.52
C THR A 221 17.27 7.51 -9.12
N HIS A 222 15.96 7.53 -9.39
CA HIS A 222 15.27 6.40 -9.99
C HIS A 222 15.65 6.19 -11.46
N LEU A 223 15.87 7.26 -12.23
CA LEU A 223 16.36 7.17 -13.60
C LEU A 223 17.77 6.57 -13.65
N GLU A 224 18.66 6.96 -12.73
CA GLU A 224 19.98 6.33 -12.58
C GLU A 224 19.86 4.84 -12.25
N ARG A 225 19.04 4.49 -11.25
CA ARG A 225 18.86 3.08 -10.88
C ARG A 225 18.26 2.23 -11.99
N ILE A 226 17.32 2.78 -12.77
CA ILE A 226 16.78 2.10 -13.95
C ILE A 226 17.89 1.87 -14.99
N ALA A 227 18.76 2.85 -15.24
CA ALA A 227 19.88 2.71 -16.17
C ALA A 227 20.86 1.61 -15.73
N GLU A 228 21.20 1.57 -14.43
CA GLU A 228 22.03 0.50 -13.84
C GLU A 228 21.39 -0.89 -14.02
N LEU A 229 20.10 -1.04 -13.68
CA LEU A 229 19.38 -2.32 -13.81
C LEU A 229 19.31 -2.79 -15.28
N ILE A 230 19.16 -1.87 -16.23
CA ILE A 230 19.21 -2.17 -17.66
C ILE A 230 20.61 -2.68 -18.04
N GLN A 231 21.67 -2.03 -17.57
CA GLN A 231 23.06 -2.45 -17.83
C GLN A 231 23.39 -3.81 -17.18
N GLU A 232 22.96 -4.06 -15.95
CA GLU A 232 23.09 -5.35 -15.26
C GLU A 232 22.38 -6.47 -16.04
N ARG A 233 21.22 -6.19 -16.62
CA ARG A 233 20.49 -7.14 -17.46
C ARG A 233 21.23 -7.42 -18.78
N GLU A 234 21.76 -6.39 -19.44
CA GLU A 234 22.53 -6.53 -20.69
C GLU A 234 23.85 -7.31 -20.48
N SER A 235 24.54 -7.05 -19.37
CA SER A 235 25.75 -7.79 -18.96
C SER A 235 25.47 -9.24 -18.55
N SER A 236 24.38 -9.50 -17.83
CA SER A 236 23.94 -10.86 -17.49
C SER A 236 23.53 -11.66 -18.73
N THR A 237 22.88 -11.03 -19.70
CA THR A 237 22.51 -11.66 -20.97
C THR A 237 23.74 -12.01 -21.81
N THR A 238 24.77 -11.16 -21.80
CA THR A 238 26.04 -11.44 -22.50
C THR A 238 26.87 -12.54 -21.84
N HIS A 239 26.80 -12.71 -20.51
CA HIS A 239 27.43 -13.84 -19.81
C HIS A 239 26.78 -15.20 -20.15
N ILE A 240 25.46 -15.29 -20.31
CA ILE A 240 24.79 -16.53 -20.72
C ILE A 240 25.18 -16.92 -22.16
N THR A 241 25.36 -15.94 -23.05
CA THR A 241 25.82 -16.20 -24.42
C THR A 241 27.29 -16.62 -24.51
N THR A 242 28.12 -16.26 -23.53
CA THR A 242 29.55 -16.63 -23.51
C THR A 242 29.84 -17.90 -22.72
N SER A 243 28.95 -18.33 -21.80
CA SER A 243 29.08 -19.60 -21.06
C SER A 243 28.49 -20.82 -21.79
N SER A 244 27.83 -20.63 -22.94
CA SER A 244 27.31 -21.72 -23.79
C SER A 244 28.38 -22.30 -24.72
N GLY A 245 29.65 -22.24 -24.32
CA GLY A 245 30.77 -22.84 -25.02
C GLY A 245 30.94 -24.29 -24.61
N PHE A 246 30.02 -25.19 -24.99
CA PHE A 246 30.26 -26.61 -25.30
C PHE A 246 28.95 -27.22 -25.84
N GLY A 247 28.86 -27.36 -27.17
CA GLY A 247 27.85 -28.19 -27.84
C GLY A 247 26.91 -27.46 -28.81
N ASP A 248 27.34 -27.44 -30.07
CA ASP A 248 26.54 -27.48 -31.31
C ASP A 248 25.49 -26.36 -31.60
N GLY A 249 25.89 -25.42 -32.49
CA GLY A 249 25.01 -24.60 -33.35
C GLY A 249 24.19 -23.46 -32.72
N PRO A 250 24.24 -22.21 -33.21
CA PRO A 250 23.41 -21.12 -32.69
C PRO A 250 21.93 -21.26 -33.15
N PRO A 251 20.95 -20.96 -32.29
CA PRO A 251 19.54 -20.89 -32.72
C PRO A 251 19.32 -19.58 -33.48
N GLU A 252 19.37 -19.64 -34.82
CA GLU A 252 19.22 -18.49 -35.73
C GLU A 252 18.01 -17.59 -35.41
N GLY A 253 16.95 -18.14 -34.81
CA GLY A 253 15.75 -17.40 -34.40
C GLY A 253 15.99 -16.31 -33.35
N LEU A 254 16.90 -16.51 -32.39
CA LEU A 254 17.13 -15.52 -31.32
C LEU A 254 17.95 -14.32 -31.82
N ALA A 255 18.92 -14.57 -32.70
CA ALA A 255 19.70 -13.50 -33.32
C ALA A 255 18.81 -12.60 -34.21
N VAL A 256 17.87 -13.20 -34.93
CA VAL A 256 16.89 -12.48 -35.76
C VAL A 256 15.94 -11.66 -34.91
N GLN A 257 15.36 -12.23 -33.84
CA GLN A 257 14.47 -11.49 -32.94
C GLN A 257 15.17 -10.31 -32.25
N LEU A 258 16.46 -10.46 -31.91
CA LEU A 258 17.25 -9.40 -31.30
C LEU A 258 17.56 -8.29 -32.31
N ALA A 259 17.88 -8.63 -33.56
CA ALA A 259 18.05 -7.67 -34.63
C ALA A 259 16.76 -6.88 -34.89
N GLU A 260 15.61 -7.55 -34.85
CA GLU A 260 14.29 -6.94 -35.05
C GLU A 260 13.90 -6.01 -33.89
N GLY A 261 14.19 -6.41 -32.64
CA GLY A 261 14.01 -5.56 -31.46
C GLY A 261 14.88 -4.30 -31.49
N LYS A 262 16.16 -4.44 -31.89
CA LYS A 262 17.07 -3.30 -32.06
C LYS A 262 16.61 -2.35 -33.17
N ALA A 263 16.05 -2.87 -34.25
CA ALA A 263 15.50 -2.05 -35.33
C ALA A 263 14.27 -1.25 -34.88
N LYS A 264 13.35 -1.88 -34.13
CA LYS A 264 12.18 -1.19 -33.54
C LYS A 264 12.57 -0.07 -32.58
N LEU A 265 13.58 -0.30 -31.74
CA LEU A 265 14.07 0.71 -30.79
C LEU A 265 14.69 1.93 -31.50
N ARG A 266 15.41 1.72 -32.61
CA ARG A 266 15.96 2.83 -33.42
C ARG A 266 14.87 3.66 -34.08
N ARG A 267 13.79 3.03 -34.57
CA ARG A 267 12.63 3.75 -35.13
C ARG A 267 11.94 4.60 -34.08
N LEU A 268 11.61 4.03 -32.93
CA LEU A 268 10.97 4.78 -31.84
C LEU A 268 11.80 5.98 -31.36
N LYS A 269 13.13 5.86 -31.37
CA LYS A 269 14.04 6.99 -31.06
C LYS A 269 14.10 8.07 -32.13
N GLN A 270 13.66 7.81 -33.37
CA GLN A 270 13.60 8.80 -34.44
C GLN A 270 12.23 9.49 -34.51
N GLU A 271 11.21 8.91 -33.89
CA GLU A 271 9.83 9.43 -33.83
C GLU A 271 9.57 10.28 -32.56
N LEU A 272 10.56 10.39 -31.67
CA LEU A 272 10.59 11.20 -30.44
C LEU A 272 11.50 12.42 -30.65
#